data_AF-X7ZQZ3-F1
#
_entry.id   AF-X7ZQZ3-F1
#
_cell.length_a   1.000
_cell.length_b   1.000
_cell.length_c   1.000
_cell.angle_alpha   90.00
_cell.angle_beta   90.00
_cell.angle_gamma   90.00
#
_symmetry.space_group_name_H-M   'P 1'
#
loop_
_entity.id
_entity.type
_entity.pdbx_description
1 polymer ?
#
loop_
_entity_poly.entity_id
_entity_poly.type
_entity_poly.pdbx_seq_one_letter_code
_entity_poly.pdbx_strand_id
1 'polypeptide(L)'
;MDAFFERVLVGAASVDELLSRDFESVPGQKSDADRAGRRLAAWCRSCASGDWRQFARRLDRDGWDFALVLERFAGVRRVSSAPVPGWLQDAVWIEAALRGVDAGGGGGWGVRLSSC
;
A
#
# COMPACT_ATOMS: atom_id res chain seq x y z
N MET A 1 -1.56 -8.34 -14.26
CA MET A 1 -0.65 -8.35 -13.12
C MET A 1 -0.78 -9.70 -12.44
N ASP A 2 0.31 -10.31 -11.97
CA ASP A 2 0.21 -11.60 -11.28
C ASP A 2 -0.34 -11.44 -9.84
N ALA A 3 -0.73 -12.55 -9.22
CA ALA A 3 -1.32 -12.53 -7.89
C ALA A 3 -0.33 -12.06 -6.79
N PHE A 4 0.97 -12.06 -7.05
CA PHE A 4 1.97 -11.57 -6.10
C PHE A 4 1.98 -10.04 -6.08
N PHE A 5 2.12 -9.40 -7.24
CA PHE A 5 2.14 -7.93 -7.33
C PHE A 5 0.80 -7.30 -6.95
N GLU A 6 -0.34 -7.98 -7.15
CA GLU A 6 -1.64 -7.53 -6.61
C GLU A 6 -1.66 -7.51 -5.07
N ARG A 7 -1.05 -8.50 -4.41
CA ARG A 7 -0.91 -8.49 -2.94
C ARG A 7 0.05 -7.41 -2.46
N VAL A 8 1.15 -7.18 -3.18
CA VAL A 8 2.09 -6.10 -2.89
C VAL A 8 1.40 -4.75 -3.05
N LEU A 9 0.64 -4.57 -4.14
CA LEU A 9 -0.14 -3.36 -4.41
C LEU A 9 -1.02 -2.99 -3.22
N VAL A 10 -1.88 -3.91 -2.78
CA VAL A 10 -2.79 -3.65 -1.66
C VAL A 10 -2.05 -3.53 -0.32
N GLY A 11 -1.01 -4.34 -0.11
CA GLY A 11 -0.29 -4.42 1.16
C GLY A 11 0.67 -3.26 1.43
N ALA A 12 1.22 -2.66 0.37
CA ALA A 12 2.19 -1.57 0.44
C ALA A 12 1.60 -0.21 0.07
N ALA A 13 0.36 -0.16 -0.42
CA ALA A 13 -0.35 1.10 -0.62
C ALA A 13 -0.37 1.92 0.68
N SER A 14 -0.09 3.21 0.53
CA SER A 14 -0.21 4.20 1.59
C SER A 14 -1.66 4.31 2.06
N VAL A 15 -1.84 4.91 3.25
CA VAL A 15 -3.18 5.15 3.78
C VAL A 15 -4.00 6.02 2.82
N ASP A 16 -3.40 7.08 2.28
CA ASP A 16 -4.08 7.97 1.32
C ASP A 16 -4.48 7.24 0.03
N GLU A 17 -3.63 6.35 -0.48
CA GLU A 17 -3.97 5.49 -1.62
C GLU A 17 -5.14 4.56 -1.31
N LEU A 18 -5.14 3.87 -0.16
CA LEU A 18 -6.20 2.95 0.25
C LEU A 18 -7.57 3.64 0.44
N LEU A 19 -7.55 4.89 0.87
CA LEU A 19 -8.75 5.71 1.06
C LEU A 19 -9.23 6.37 -0.24
N SER A 20 -8.40 6.39 -1.28
CA SER A 20 -8.76 6.96 -2.56
C SER A 20 -9.84 6.14 -3.30
N ARG A 21 -10.36 6.75 -4.37
CA ARG A 21 -11.31 6.13 -5.31
C ARG A 21 -10.74 4.96 -6.11
N ASP A 22 -9.42 4.77 -6.10
CA ASP A 22 -8.75 3.71 -6.85
C ASP A 22 -8.89 2.35 -6.15
N PHE A 23 -9.38 2.36 -4.92
CA PHE A 23 -9.74 1.19 -4.15
C PHE A 23 -11.23 1.21 -3.81
N GLU A 24 -11.76 0.04 -3.49
CA GLU A 24 -13.11 -0.16 -2.99
C GLU A 24 -13.09 -1.18 -1.84
N SER A 25 -14.00 -1.00 -0.88
CA SER A 25 -14.14 -1.91 0.26
C SER A 25 -14.68 -3.26 -0.21
N VAL A 26 -14.18 -4.35 0.38
CA VAL A 26 -14.70 -5.71 0.13
C VAL A 26 -15.59 -6.11 1.31
N PRO A 27 -16.75 -6.77 1.08
CA PRO A 27 -17.60 -7.26 2.17
C PRO A 27 -16.80 -8.14 3.14
N GLY A 28 -16.72 -7.71 4.40
CA GLY A 28 -15.87 -8.33 5.40
C GLY A 28 -16.52 -9.49 6.17
N GLN A 29 -15.67 -10.35 6.72
CA GLN A 29 -16.01 -11.32 7.76
C GLN A 29 -15.66 -10.76 9.15
N LYS A 30 -16.09 -11.43 10.23
CA LYS A 30 -15.83 -10.98 11.61
C LYS A 30 -14.33 -10.72 11.90
N SER A 31 -13.43 -11.52 11.35
CA SER A 31 -11.98 -11.33 11.48
C SER A 31 -11.45 -10.02 10.89
N ASP A 32 -12.16 -9.46 9.90
CA ASP A 32 -11.78 -8.22 9.24
C ASP A 32 -12.07 -7.00 10.12
N ALA A 33 -13.09 -7.06 10.98
CA ALA A 33 -13.37 -6.02 11.96
C ALA A 33 -12.23 -5.90 13.00
N ASP A 34 -11.75 -7.03 13.53
CA ASP A 34 -10.63 -7.04 14.47
C ASP A 34 -9.34 -6.53 13.82
N ARG A 35 -9.11 -6.90 12.55
CA ARG A 35 -7.98 -6.39 11.76
C ARG A 35 -8.07 -4.88 11.54
N ALA A 36 -9.25 -4.39 11.18
CA ALA A 36 -9.51 -2.96 10.98
C ALA A 36 -9.22 -2.17 12.27
N GLY A 37 -9.73 -2.64 13.41
CA GLY A 37 -9.50 -2.01 14.71
C GLY A 37 -8.02 -1.93 15.08
N ARG A 38 -7.25 -3.00 14.84
CA ARG A 38 -5.79 -3.00 15.09
C ARG A 38 -5.05 -2.01 14.21
N ARG A 39 -5.36 -1.96 12.91
CA ARG A 39 -4.76 -1.02 11.95
C ARG A 39 -5.09 0.42 12.31
N LEU A 40 -6.36 0.69 12.66
CA LEU A 40 -6.82 2.02 13.04
C LEU A 40 -6.15 2.51 14.32
N ALA A 41 -6.05 1.64 15.33
CA ALA A 41 -5.35 1.95 16.57
C ALA A 41 -3.85 2.20 16.34
N ALA A 42 -3.20 1.45 15.44
CA ALA A 42 -1.81 1.68 15.08
C ALA A 42 -1.62 3.04 14.38
N TRP A 43 -2.52 3.41 13.48
CA TRP A 43 -2.48 4.71 12.81
C TRP A 43 -2.70 5.87 13.80
N CYS A 44 -3.69 5.75 14.69
CA CYS A 44 -3.94 6.71 15.76
C CYS A 44 -2.70 6.88 16.67
N ARG A 45 -2.04 5.79 17.06
CA ARG A 45 -0.77 5.85 17.80
C ARG A 45 0.34 6.57 17.04
N SER A 46 0.47 6.32 15.74
CA SER A 46 1.54 6.90 14.93
C SER A 46 1.37 8.40 14.67
N CYS A 47 0.14 8.90 14.49
CA CYS A 47 -0.08 10.29 14.07
C CYS A 47 -0.68 11.20 15.16
N ALA A 48 -1.21 10.62 16.24
CA ALA A 48 -1.85 11.33 17.34
C ALA A 48 -1.45 10.78 18.72
N SER A 49 -0.36 10.01 18.81
CA SER A 49 0.11 9.40 20.07
C SER A 49 -0.95 8.59 20.82
N GLY A 50 -1.99 8.11 20.13
CA GLY A 50 -3.11 7.37 20.70
C GLY A 50 -4.26 8.24 21.20
N ASP A 51 -4.20 9.56 21.07
CA ASP A 51 -5.33 10.46 21.35
C ASP A 51 -6.37 10.37 20.24
N TRP A 52 -7.43 9.60 20.50
CA TRP A 52 -8.55 9.41 19.58
C TRP A 52 -9.31 10.69 19.26
N ARG A 53 -9.34 11.68 20.15
CA ARG A 53 -10.00 12.97 19.87
C ARG A 53 -9.17 13.79 18.87
N GLN A 54 -7.84 13.79 19.03
CA GLN A 54 -6.94 14.43 18.07
C GLN A 54 -6.97 13.71 16.71
N PHE A 55 -6.99 12.38 16.73
CA PHE A 55 -7.12 11.57 15.52
C PHE A 55 -8.43 11.86 14.76
N ALA A 56 -9.57 11.91 15.46
CA ALA A 56 -10.86 12.23 14.84
C ALA A 56 -10.86 13.62 14.19
N ARG A 57 -10.31 14.64 14.86
CA ARG A 57 -10.14 15.99 14.27
C ARG A 57 -9.25 15.99 13.03
N ARG A 58 -8.23 15.13 12.99
CA ARG A 58 -7.37 14.98 11.83
C ARG A 58 -8.13 14.38 10.65
N LEU A 59 -8.88 13.30 10.87
CA LEU A 59 -9.69 12.70 9.82
C LEU A 59 -10.69 13.71 9.24
N ASP A 60 -11.40 14.43 10.11
CA ASP A 60 -12.35 15.47 9.70
C ASP A 60 -11.70 16.57 8.86
N ARG A 61 -10.54 17.09 9.31
CA ARG A 61 -9.75 18.09 8.56
C ARG A 61 -9.32 17.57 7.19
N ASP A 62 -8.92 16.30 7.12
CA ASP A 62 -8.44 15.67 5.88
C ASP A 62 -9.63 15.17 5.01
N GLY A 63 -10.88 15.40 5.42
CA GLY A 63 -12.10 15.06 4.68
C GLY A 63 -12.50 13.59 4.74
N TRP A 64 -11.94 12.84 5.69
CA TRP A 64 -12.16 11.40 5.83
C TRP A 64 -13.25 11.06 6.83
N ASP A 65 -14.22 10.27 6.38
CA ASP A 65 -15.22 9.67 7.25
C ASP A 65 -14.66 8.45 8.00
N PHE A 66 -14.95 8.36 9.30
CA PHE A 66 -14.44 7.31 10.15
C PHE A 66 -14.97 5.92 9.76
N ALA A 67 -16.24 5.82 9.36
CA ALA A 67 -16.82 4.55 8.95
C ALA A 67 -16.19 4.05 7.65
N LEU A 68 -16.04 4.94 6.65
CA LEU A 68 -15.31 4.63 5.42
C LEU A 68 -13.89 4.16 5.71
N VAL A 69 -13.14 4.87 6.55
CA VAL A 69 -11.76 4.49 6.93
C VAL A 69 -11.73 3.09 7.54
N LEU A 70 -12.67 2.79 8.44
CA LEU A 70 -12.75 1.49 9.07
C LEU A 70 -13.04 0.37 8.05
N GLU A 71 -13.95 0.59 7.12
CA GLU A 71 -14.24 -0.35 6.03
C GLU A 71 -13.02 -0.60 5.14
N ARG A 72 -12.29 0.46 4.76
CA ARG A 72 -11.06 0.32 3.98
C ARG A 72 -9.98 -0.45 4.74
N PHE A 73 -9.89 -0.25 6.04
CA PHE A 73 -8.92 -0.99 6.86
C PHE A 73 -9.32 -2.44 7.08
N ALA A 74 -10.63 -2.73 7.05
CA ALA A 74 -11.19 -4.08 7.11
C ALA A 74 -10.80 -4.87 5.87
N GLY A 75 -10.92 -4.31 4.68
CA GLY A 75 -10.44 -4.96 3.46
C GLY A 75 -10.75 -4.15 2.21
N VAL A 76 -9.81 -4.11 1.29
CA VAL A 76 -9.98 -3.45 0.00
C VAL A 76 -9.57 -4.34 -1.14
N ARG A 77 -10.12 -4.02 -2.31
CA ARG A 77 -9.58 -4.41 -3.61
C ARG A 77 -9.36 -3.16 -4.44
N ARG A 78 -8.46 -3.24 -5.40
CA ARG A 78 -8.27 -2.17 -6.38
C ARG A 78 -9.39 -2.21 -7.41
N VAL A 79 -9.86 -1.03 -7.80
CA VAL A 79 -10.79 -0.89 -8.93
C VAL A 79 -10.04 -1.25 -10.21
N SER A 80 -10.58 -2.16 -11.02
CA SER A 80 -9.89 -2.68 -12.21
C SER A 80 -9.50 -1.59 -13.21
N SER A 81 -10.33 -0.55 -13.36
CA SER A 81 -10.12 0.59 -14.24
C SER A 81 -9.21 1.69 -13.68
N ALA A 82 -8.78 1.59 -12.41
CA ALA A 82 -7.86 2.56 -11.84
C ALA A 82 -6.51 2.55 -12.60
N PRO A 83 -5.71 3.62 -12.55
CA PRO A 83 -4.32 3.61 -13.00
C PRO A 83 -3.45 2.77 -12.06
N VAL A 84 -2.41 2.13 -12.58
CA VAL A 84 -1.46 1.39 -11.72
C VAL A 84 -0.54 2.42 -11.05
N PRO A 85 -0.32 2.35 -9.72
CA PRO A 85 0.60 3.27 -9.06
C PRO A 85 2.01 3.18 -9.65
N GLY A 86 2.66 4.32 -9.89
CA GLY A 86 3.98 4.37 -10.52
C GLY A 86 5.05 3.56 -9.79
N TRP A 87 5.01 3.57 -8.45
CA TRP A 87 5.95 2.83 -7.59
C TRP A 87 5.90 1.31 -7.79
N LEU A 88 4.79 0.78 -8.32
CA LEU A 88 4.69 -0.66 -8.55
C LEU A 88 5.57 -1.12 -9.71
N GLN A 89 5.79 -0.25 -10.69
CA GLN A 89 6.75 -0.51 -11.76
C GLN A 89 8.17 -0.60 -11.19
N ASP A 90 8.51 0.29 -10.25
CA ASP A 90 9.80 0.25 -9.55
C ASP A 90 9.94 -1.05 -8.74
N ALA A 91 8.88 -1.48 -8.05
CA ALA A 91 8.88 -2.74 -7.31
C ALA A 91 9.08 -3.97 -8.22
N VAL A 92 8.46 -3.99 -9.41
CA VAL A 92 8.66 -5.04 -10.42
C VAL A 92 10.12 -5.05 -10.89
N TRP A 93 10.69 -3.88 -11.19
CA TRP A 93 12.08 -3.77 -11.63
C TRP A 93 13.05 -4.23 -10.54
N ILE A 94 12.86 -3.79 -9.29
CA ILE A 94 13.67 -4.21 -8.14
C ILE A 94 13.59 -5.73 -7.95
N GLU A 95 12.39 -6.32 -8.04
CA GLU A 95 12.21 -7.75 -7.85
C GLU A 95 12.96 -8.58 -8.91
N ALA A 96 12.90 -8.15 -10.17
CA ALA A 96 13.64 -8.78 -11.26
C ALA A 96 15.16 -8.70 -11.02
N ALA A 97 15.66 -7.51 -10.66
CA ALA A 97 17.06 -7.30 -10.35
C ALA A 97 17.55 -8.17 -9.17
N LEU A 98 16.74 -8.28 -8.10
CA LEU A 98 17.04 -9.15 -6.95
C LEU A 98 17.05 -10.63 -7.30
N ARG A 99 16.29 -11.06 -8.32
CA ARG A 99 16.29 -12.44 -8.83
C ARG A 99 17.43 -12.73 -9.81
N GLY A 100 18.25 -11.74 -10.15
CA GLY A 100 19.26 -11.87 -11.20
C GLY A 100 18.63 -12.08 -12.59
N VAL A 101 17.35 -11.75 -12.73
CA VAL A 101 16.67 -11.68 -14.03
C VAL A 101 16.81 -10.24 -14.46
N ASP A 102 17.83 -9.92 -15.24
CA ASP A 102 17.91 -8.62 -15.89
C ASP A 102 16.63 -8.45 -16.73
N ALA A 103 15.72 -7.58 -16.28
CA ALA A 103 14.56 -7.16 -17.04
C ALA A 103 15.04 -6.24 -18.18
N GLY A 104 15.77 -6.81 -19.13
CA GLY A 104 16.35 -6.10 -20.26
C GLY A 104 17.77 -6.55 -20.55
N GLY A 105 17.93 -7.56 -21.40
CA GLY A 105 19.16 -7.74 -22.16
C GLY A 105 19.41 -6.49 -23.02
N GLY A 106 20.52 -5.80 -22.77
CA GLY A 106 20.90 -4.64 -23.58
C GLY A 106 22.00 -3.79 -22.94
N GLY A 107 23.27 -4.17 -23.18
CA GLY A 107 24.41 -3.27 -23.06
C GLY A 107 25.21 -3.42 -21.77
N GLY A 108 26.33 -4.13 -21.88
CA GLY A 108 27.20 -4.47 -20.77
C GLY A 108 27.78 -3.25 -20.03
N TRP A 109 27.85 -3.39 -18.72
CA TRP A 109 28.83 -2.69 -17.89
C TRP A 109 29.74 -3.74 -17.32
N GLY A 110 30.78 -4.07 -18.11
CA GLY A 110 31.93 -4.79 -17.62
C GLY A 110 32.63 -3.92 -16.58
N VAL A 111 32.32 -4.15 -15.31
CA VAL A 111 33.13 -3.60 -14.21
C VAL A 111 34.37 -4.48 -14.12
N ARG A 112 35.38 -4.14 -14.92
CA ARG A 112 36.73 -4.66 -14.76
C ARG A 112 37.28 -4.07 -13.47
N LEU A 113 37.22 -4.83 -12.38
CA LEU A 113 37.98 -4.54 -11.17
C LEU A 113 39.46 -4.65 -11.52
N SER A 114 40.07 -3.52 -11.91
CA SER A 114 41.51 -3.36 -11.93
C SER A 114 41.94 -2.94 -10.53
N SER A 115 42.65 -3.85 -9.86
CA SER A 115 43.39 -3.56 -8.64
C SER A 115 44.37 -2.41 -8.87
N CYS A 116 44.40 -1.47 -7.93
CA CYS A 116 45.55 -0.63 -7.60
C CYS A 116 45.75 -0.74 -6.10
#